data_AF-T0YNC0-F1
#
_entry.id   AF-T0YNC0-F1
#
_cell.length_a   1.000
_cell.length_b   1.000
_cell.length_c   1.000
_cell.angle_alpha   90.00
_cell.angle_beta   90.00
_cell.angle_gamma   90.00
#
_symmetry.space_group_name_H-M   'P 1'
#
loop_
_entity.id
_entity.type
_entity.pdbx_description
1 polymer ?
#
loop_
_entity_poly.entity_id
_entity_poly.type
_entity_poly.pdbx_seq_one_letter_code
_entity_poly.pdbx_strand_id
1 'polypeptide(L)'
;RALARAVAQGALDFDAGPAEVGAGLKALPGFGEWTAQYIALRALGEPDALPSADLVLRRMAGGSSGPLSARQLEQRAESWRPWRGYATVHLWYTAGHSRTRRAESARRGTGVGK
;
A
#
# COMPACT_ATOMS: atom_id res chain seq x y z
N ARG A 1 -10.97 17.90 11.16
CA ARG A 1 -10.25 18.85 12.06
C ARG A 1 -9.33 18.14 13.08
N ALA A 2 -9.58 16.87 13.45
CA ALA A 2 -8.77 16.14 14.43
C ALA A 2 -7.26 16.10 14.09
N LEU A 3 -6.90 15.72 12.85
CA LEU A 3 -5.50 15.70 12.39
C LEU A 3 -4.81 17.06 12.53
N ALA A 4 -5.38 18.10 11.92
CA ALA A 4 -4.81 19.46 11.96
C ALA A 4 -4.64 19.96 13.41
N ARG A 5 -5.58 19.64 14.30
CA ARG A 5 -5.47 19.98 15.72
C ARG A 5 -4.34 19.21 16.41
N ALA A 6 -4.21 17.91 16.16
CA ALA A 6 -3.14 17.10 16.74
C ALA A 6 -1.76 17.63 16.33
N VAL A 7 -1.59 18.01 15.06
CA VAL A 7 -0.35 18.63 14.57
C VAL A 7 -0.12 20.00 15.22
N ALA A 8 -1.12 20.88 15.22
CA ALA A 8 -0.98 22.23 15.79
C ALA A 8 -0.69 22.23 17.31
N GLN A 9 -1.04 21.15 18.02
CA GLN A 9 -0.79 20.98 19.45
C GLN A 9 0.48 20.18 19.75
N GLY A 10 1.23 19.74 18.73
CA GLY A 10 2.42 18.91 18.90
C GLY A 10 2.12 17.46 19.34
N ALA A 11 0.85 17.04 19.34
CA ALA A 11 0.45 15.66 19.65
C ALA A 11 0.74 14.69 18.49
N LEU A 12 0.95 15.22 17.28
CA LEU A 12 1.45 14.47 16.13
C LEU A 12 2.53 15.31 15.44
N ASP A 13 3.75 14.79 15.41
CA ASP A 13 4.90 15.41 14.79
C ASP A 13 5.35 14.57 13.59
N PHE A 14 5.35 15.15 12.39
CA PHE A 14 5.77 14.47 11.15
C PHE A 14 7.29 14.49 10.93
N ASP A 15 8.03 15.28 11.71
CA ASP A 15 9.50 15.25 11.74
C ASP A 15 10.02 14.09 12.62
N ALA A 16 9.14 13.43 13.38
CA ALA A 16 9.44 12.22 14.12
C ALA A 16 9.60 10.98 13.20
N GLY A 17 10.06 9.87 13.80
CA GLY A 17 10.24 8.62 13.08
C GLY A 17 8.91 7.99 12.60
N PRO A 18 8.95 7.10 11.58
CA PRO A 18 7.75 6.46 11.04
C PRO A 18 6.91 5.70 12.07
N ALA A 19 7.56 5.12 13.08
CA ALA A 19 6.89 4.41 14.17
C ALA A 19 6.05 5.36 15.04
N GLU A 20 6.63 6.49 15.46
CA GLU A 20 5.94 7.51 16.25
C GLU A 20 4.79 8.15 15.47
N VAL A 21 5.04 8.54 14.22
CA VAL A 21 4.00 9.10 13.34
C VAL A 21 2.86 8.09 13.16
N GLY A 22 3.20 6.82 12.90
CA GLY A 22 2.21 5.76 12.74
C GLY A 22 1.34 5.55 13.98
N ALA A 23 1.95 5.57 15.18
CA ALA A 23 1.22 5.47 16.44
C ALA A 23 0.29 6.67 16.67
N GLY A 24 0.80 7.90 16.45
CA GLY A 24 0.01 9.13 16.61
C GLY A 24 -1.15 9.23 15.62
N LEU A 25 -0.94 8.80 14.37
CA LEU A 25 -2.01 8.70 13.38
C LEU A 25 -3.10 7.73 13.83
N LYS A 26 -2.72 6.51 14.28
CA LYS A 26 -3.69 5.49 14.70
C LYS A 26 -4.51 5.87 15.95
N ALA A 27 -4.06 6.85 16.73
CA ALA A 27 -4.84 7.41 17.83
C ALA A 27 -5.99 8.32 17.35
N LEU A 28 -6.00 8.73 16.07
CA LEU A 28 -7.02 9.59 15.49
C LEU A 28 -8.16 8.78 14.85
N PRO A 29 -9.42 9.26 14.95
CA PRO A 29 -10.55 8.59 14.30
C PRO A 29 -10.39 8.60 12.78
N GLY A 30 -10.58 7.42 12.16
CA GLY A 30 -10.48 7.24 10.71
C GLY A 30 -9.08 6.85 10.19
N PHE A 31 -8.08 6.77 11.07
CA PHE A 31 -6.72 6.35 10.71
C PHE A 31 -6.47 4.92 11.22
N GLY A 32 -6.59 3.95 10.31
CA GLY A 32 -6.24 2.55 10.60
C GLY A 32 -4.81 2.21 10.23
N GLU A 33 -4.40 0.97 10.50
CA GLU A 33 -3.06 0.44 10.17
C GLU A 33 -2.70 0.64 8.70
N TRP A 34 -3.64 0.40 7.80
CA TRP A 34 -3.42 0.62 6.36
C TRP A 34 -3.03 2.06 6.04
N THR A 35 -3.73 3.04 6.63
CA THR A 35 -3.46 4.46 6.41
C THR A 35 -2.10 4.87 7.00
N ALA A 36 -1.78 4.37 8.20
CA ALA A 36 -0.49 4.63 8.83
C ALA A 36 0.67 4.08 7.97
N GLN A 37 0.57 2.84 7.51
CA GLN A 37 1.59 2.22 6.65
C GLN A 37 1.70 2.90 5.27
N TYR A 38 0.57 3.36 4.72
CA TYR A 38 0.58 4.14 3.47
C TYR A 38 1.31 5.47 3.64
N ILE A 39 1.08 6.18 4.75
CA ILE A 39 1.77 7.44 5.07
C ILE A 39 3.25 7.18 5.34
N ALA A 40 3.59 6.14 6.10
CA ALA A 40 4.98 5.73 6.32
C ALA A 40 5.71 5.51 5.00
N LEU A 41 5.09 4.80 4.05
CA LEU A 41 5.66 4.55 2.73
C LEU A 41 5.79 5.81 1.86
N ARG A 42 4.73 6.62 1.76
CA ARG A 42 4.62 7.67 0.74
C ARG A 42 5.03 9.06 1.20
N ALA A 43 4.90 9.35 2.50
CA ALA A 43 5.24 10.65 3.06
C ALA A 43 6.58 10.60 3.81
N LEU A 44 6.84 9.50 4.54
CA LEU A 44 8.04 9.39 5.39
C LEU A 44 9.18 8.57 4.76
N GLY A 45 8.92 7.92 3.62
CA GLY A 45 9.94 7.15 2.90
C GLY A 45 10.39 5.87 3.62
N GLU A 46 9.57 5.31 4.51
CA GLU A 46 9.88 4.09 5.27
C GLU A 46 10.06 2.89 4.31
N PRO A 47 11.29 2.36 4.13
CA PRO A 47 11.58 1.31 3.16
C PRO A 47 10.93 -0.04 3.50
N ASP A 48 10.56 -0.28 4.76
CA ASP A 48 9.98 -1.53 5.23
C ASP A 48 8.47 -1.45 5.49
N ALA A 49 7.82 -0.36 5.08
CA ALA A 49 6.37 -0.16 5.24
C ALA A 49 5.55 -1.16 4.40
N LEU A 50 4.51 -1.74 5.01
CA LEU A 50 3.65 -2.73 4.37
C LEU A 50 2.16 -2.48 4.72
N PRO A 51 1.37 -1.89 3.81
CA PRO A 51 -0.07 -1.76 3.98
C PRO A 51 -0.77 -3.10 3.67
N SER A 52 -0.63 -4.10 4.55
CA SER A 52 -1.04 -5.50 4.30
C SER A 52 -2.53 -5.71 3.98
N ALA A 53 -3.40 -4.78 4.40
CA ALA A 53 -4.82 -4.81 4.09
C ALA A 53 -5.15 -4.38 2.64
N ASP A 54 -4.18 -3.86 1.87
CA ASP A 54 -4.39 -3.34 0.52
C ASP A 54 -4.86 -4.43 -0.46
N LEU A 55 -6.04 -4.22 -1.08
CA LEU A 55 -6.67 -5.23 -1.94
C LEU A 55 -5.89 -5.49 -3.23
N VAL A 56 -5.23 -4.48 -3.78
CA VAL A 56 -4.43 -4.64 -5.00
C VAL A 56 -3.17 -5.41 -4.67
N LEU A 57 -2.49 -5.05 -3.58
CA LEU A 57 -1.29 -5.71 -3.10
C LEU A 57 -1.55 -7.19 -2.82
N ARG A 58 -2.62 -7.50 -2.07
CA ARG A 58 -3.04 -8.87 -1.76
C ARG A 58 -3.35 -9.69 -3.01
N ARG A 59 -4.00 -9.08 -4.02
CA ARG A 59 -4.27 -9.72 -5.31
C ARG A 59 -2.98 -9.99 -6.10
N MET A 60 -2.10 -9.00 -6.19
CA MET A 60 -0.86 -9.11 -6.96
C MET A 60 0.12 -10.10 -6.33
N ALA A 61 0.27 -10.08 -5.01
CA ALA A 61 1.12 -11.01 -4.28
C ALA A 61 0.62 -12.47 -4.33
N GLY A 62 -0.70 -12.65 -4.50
CA GLY A 62 -1.33 -13.96 -4.63
C GLY A 62 -1.25 -14.57 -6.02
N GLY A 63 -1.08 -13.76 -7.06
CA GLY A 63 -0.91 -14.23 -8.44
C GLY A 63 -2.05 -15.14 -8.90
N SER A 64 -1.70 -16.28 -9.51
CA SER A 64 -2.67 -17.26 -10.04
C SER A 64 -3.47 -17.99 -8.95
N SER A 65 -2.97 -18.02 -7.71
CA SER A 65 -3.64 -18.68 -6.58
C SER A 65 -4.77 -17.83 -5.99
N GLY A 66 -4.98 -16.62 -6.49
CA GLY A 66 -5.98 -15.67 -6.00
C GLY A 66 -5.46 -14.78 -4.85
N PRO A 67 -6.26 -13.80 -4.40
CA PRO A 67 -5.81 -12.81 -3.42
C PRO A 67 -5.47 -13.42 -2.06
N LEU A 68 -4.33 -13.00 -1.48
CA LEU A 68 -3.95 -13.38 -0.12
C LEU A 68 -4.86 -12.70 0.93
N SER A 69 -4.93 -13.25 2.14
CA SER A 69 -5.36 -12.49 3.33
C SER A 69 -4.28 -11.50 3.77
N ALA A 70 -4.61 -10.53 4.63
CA ALA A 70 -3.61 -9.60 5.18
C ALA A 70 -2.50 -10.35 5.94
N ARG A 71 -2.88 -11.34 6.76
CA ARG A 71 -1.94 -12.21 7.49
C ARG A 71 -1.04 -13.03 6.56
N GLN A 72 -1.59 -13.59 5.48
CA GLN A 72 -0.79 -14.34 4.50
C GLN A 72 0.19 -13.42 3.76
N LEU A 73 -0.22 -12.19 3.46
CA LEU A 73 0.67 -11.21 2.86
C LEU A 73 1.80 -10.81 3.83
N GLU A 74 1.50 -10.56 5.10
CA GLU A 74 2.51 -10.30 6.13
C GLU A 74 3.54 -11.42 6.22
N GLN A 75 3.09 -12.67 6.33
CA GLN A 75 3.98 -13.85 6.37
C GLN A 75 4.86 -13.97 5.13
N ARG A 76 4.30 -13.74 3.94
CA ARG A 76 5.06 -13.76 2.70
C ARG A 76 6.10 -12.63 2.64
N ALA A 77 5.70 -11.45 3.12
CA ALA A 77 6.49 -10.23 3.07
C ALA A 77 7.69 -10.24 4.02
N GLU A 78 7.75 -11.16 4.99
CA GLU A 78 8.94 -11.34 5.84
C GLU A 78 10.21 -11.59 5.00
N SER A 79 10.08 -12.31 3.88
CA SER A 79 11.20 -12.53 2.95
C SER A 79 11.66 -11.28 2.19
N TRP A 80 10.91 -10.18 2.24
CA TRP A 80 11.23 -8.92 1.55
C TRP A 80 11.90 -7.90 2.48
N ARG A 81 11.99 -8.18 3.78
CA ARG A 81 12.64 -7.27 4.72
C ARG A 81 14.13 -7.08 4.36
N PRO A 82 14.70 -5.88 4.56
CA PRO A 82 14.07 -4.67 5.12
C PRO A 82 13.40 -3.76 4.07
N TRP A 83 13.03 -4.30 2.90
CA TRP A 83 12.60 -3.54 1.72
C TRP A 83 11.13 -3.79 1.31
N ARG A 84 10.25 -4.12 2.27
CA ARG A 84 8.82 -4.42 2.00
C ARG A 84 8.08 -3.28 1.28
N GLY A 85 8.48 -2.03 1.51
CA GLY A 85 7.94 -0.85 0.84
C GLY A 85 8.24 -0.85 -0.66
N TYR A 86 9.45 -1.25 -1.06
CA TYR A 86 9.82 -1.37 -2.47
C TYR A 86 9.03 -2.48 -3.17
N ALA A 87 8.87 -3.64 -2.53
CA ALA A 87 8.02 -4.71 -3.05
C ALA A 87 6.56 -4.24 -3.23
N THR A 88 6.05 -3.48 -2.26
CA THR A 88 4.71 -2.87 -2.33
C THR A 88 4.55 -1.97 -3.56
N VAL A 89 5.47 -1.02 -3.74
CA VAL A 89 5.47 -0.11 -4.90
C VAL A 89 5.58 -0.86 -6.22
N HIS A 90 6.46 -1.87 -6.29
CA HIS A 90 6.63 -2.71 -7.48
C HIS A 90 5.33 -3.45 -7.85
N LEU A 91 4.63 -4.02 -6.87
CA LEU A 91 3.38 -4.75 -7.09
C LEU A 91 2.25 -3.81 -7.54
N TRP A 92 2.14 -2.61 -6.96
CA TRP A 92 1.20 -1.60 -7.44
C TRP A 92 1.49 -1.15 -8.88
N TYR A 93 2.75 -0.88 -9.19
CA TYR A 93 3.17 -0.51 -10.55
C TYR A 93 2.82 -1.60 -11.55
N THR A 94 3.12 -2.86 -11.22
CA THR A 94 2.84 -4.02 -12.06
C THR A 94 1.32 -4.23 -12.26
N ALA A 95 0.51 -3.95 -11.24
CA ALA A 95 -0.95 -4.00 -11.35
C ALA A 95 -1.49 -3.01 -12.38
N GLY A 96 -0.98 -1.77 -12.37
CA GLY A 96 -1.32 -0.73 -13.35
C GLY A 96 -0.99 -1.17 -14.78
N HIS A 97 0.23 -1.64 -15.01
CA HIS A 97 0.68 -2.09 -16.34
C HIS A 97 -0.11 -3.30 -16.85
N SER A 98 -0.47 -4.22 -15.96
CA SER A 98 -1.25 -5.40 -16.30
C SER A 98 -2.71 -5.07 -16.66
N ARG A 99 -3.26 -3.98 -16.12
CA ARG A 99 -4.57 -3.46 -16.52
C ARG A 99 -4.51 -2.81 -17.90
N THR A 100 -3.49 -2.00 -18.16
CA THR A 100 -3.31 -1.33 -19.47
C THR A 100 -3.17 -2.35 -20.61
N ARG A 101 -2.30 -3.35 -20.45
CA ARG A 101 -2.09 -4.41 -21.46
C ARG A 101 -3.36 -5.20 -21.78
N ARG A 102 -4.17 -5.52 -20.77
CA ARG A 102 -5.46 -6.21 -20.96
C ARG A 102 -6.46 -5.35 -21.74
N ALA A 103 -6.56 -4.07 -21.40
CA ALA A 103 -7.45 -3.14 -22.12
C ALA A 103 -7.04 -2.98 -23.60
N GLU A 104 -5.74 -2.92 -23.89
CA GLU A 104 -5.25 -2.87 -25.27
C GLU A 104 -5.53 -4.15 -26.05
N SER A 105 -5.32 -5.31 -25.43
CA SER A 105 -5.59 -6.61 -26.08
C SER A 105 -7.07 -6.77 -26.42
N ALA A 106 -7.96 -6.35 -25.52
CA ALA A 106 -9.40 -6.36 -25.75
C ALA A 106 -9.81 -5.44 -26.93
N ARG A 107 -9.22 -4.24 -27.03
CA ARG A 107 -9.47 -3.30 -28.16
C ARG A 107 -9.01 -3.84 -29.51
N ARG A 108 -7.89 -4.58 -29.55
CA ARG A 108 -7.37 -5.19 -30.79
C ARG A 108 -8.21 -6.39 -31.25
N GLY A 109 -8.76 -7.17 -30.31
CA GLY A 109 -9.62 -8.32 -30.61
C GLY A 109 -11.00 -7.95 -31.18
N THR A 110 -11.50 -6.75 -30.91
CA THR A 110 -12.79 -6.25 -31.43
C THR A 110 -12.73 -5.67 -32.85
N GLY A 111 -11.56 -5.71 -33.53
CA GLY A 111 -11.36 -5.12 -34.86
C GLY A 111 -11.39 -6.08 -36.05
N VAL A 112 -11.51 -7.39 -35.84
CA VAL A 112 -11.58 -8.40 -36.93
C VAL A 112 -13.02 -8.89 -37.05
N GLY A 113 -13.84 -8.10 -37.73
CA GLY A 113 -15.27 -8.36 -37.88
C GLY A 113 -15.97 -7.29 -38.71
N LYS A 114 -15.47 -7.04 -39.91
CA LYS A 114 -16.20 -6.45 -41.04
C LYS A 114 -15.71 -7.10 -42.32
#